data_AF-A0A950BM58-F1
#
_entry.id   AF-A0A950BM58-F1
#
_cell.length_a   1.000
_cell.length_b   1.000
_cell.length_c   1.000
_cell.angle_alpha   90.00
_cell.angle_beta   90.00
_cell.angle_gamma   90.00
#
_symmetry.space_group_name_H-M   'P 1'
#
loop_
_entity.id
_entity.type
_entity.pdbx_description
1 polymer ?
#
loop_
_entity_poly.entity_id
_entity_poly.type
_entity_poly.pdbx_seq_one_letter_code
_entity_poly.pdbx_strand_id
1 'polypeptide(L)'
;MEPIRGAVLSCGRYGCVVRLMDGRFANLPSTDPGYGRVRSALAHARKPRFPFVVSEQDGWLLAQLALGDEPTAPELPAERAPQTQADADSSLDDKIIEYLRQTEDWDPNGAIASRAQEGKEAPRERLLPFEMRARRQYRESPKRPPRKKH
;
A
#
# COMPACT_ATOMS: atom_id res chain seq x y z
N MET A 1 29.73 -0.65 -16.89
CA MET A 1 28.34 -1.16 -16.97
C MET A 1 27.45 0.00 -17.37
N GLU A 2 26.58 -0.19 -18.34
CA GLU A 2 25.65 0.86 -18.74
C GLU A 2 24.57 1.07 -17.66
N PRO A 3 24.22 2.32 -17.32
CA PRO A 3 23.19 2.59 -16.33
C PRO A 3 21.81 2.26 -16.91
N ILE A 4 21.08 1.40 -16.21
CA ILE A 4 19.71 0.99 -16.53
C ILE A 4 18.75 1.89 -15.76
N ARG A 5 17.78 2.51 -16.44
CA ARG A 5 16.74 3.27 -15.74
C ARG A 5 15.83 2.33 -14.97
N GLY A 6 15.45 2.73 -13.76
CA GLY A 6 14.51 2.01 -12.91
C GLY A 6 13.55 2.95 -12.20
N ALA A 7 12.33 2.47 -11.95
CA ALA A 7 11.36 3.14 -11.11
C ALA A 7 11.42 2.54 -9.70
N VAL A 8 11.45 3.40 -8.69
CA VAL A 8 11.46 2.92 -7.30
C VAL A 8 10.02 2.67 -6.87
N LEU A 9 9.75 1.48 -6.34
CA LEU A 9 8.40 1.06 -5.97
C LEU A 9 8.11 1.30 -4.49
N SER A 10 9.10 1.04 -3.65
CA SER A 10 8.99 1.19 -2.20
C SER A 10 10.37 1.42 -1.60
N CYS A 11 10.44 2.25 -0.56
CA CYS A 11 11.62 2.44 0.27
C CYS A 11 11.26 2.27 1.75
N GLY A 12 12.01 1.43 2.44
CA GLY A 12 11.91 1.21 3.88
C GLY A 12 13.27 1.33 4.55
N ARG A 13 13.33 1.08 5.87
CA ARG A 13 14.56 1.22 6.67
C ARG A 13 15.78 0.48 6.10
N TYR A 14 15.56 -0.65 5.43
CA TYR A 14 16.61 -1.56 4.97
C TYR A 14 17.04 -1.34 3.51
N GLY A 15 16.38 -0.44 2.79
CA GLY A 15 16.64 -0.20 1.37
C GLY A 15 15.37 0.03 0.58
N CYS A 16 15.52 0.04 -0.74
CA CYS A 16 14.42 0.25 -1.68
C CYS A 16 14.33 -0.88 -2.69
N VAL A 17 13.10 -1.18 -3.11
CA VAL A 17 12.83 -2.09 -4.23
C VAL A 17 12.68 -1.27 -5.49
N VAL A 18 13.50 -1.59 -6.48
CA VAL A 18 13.55 -0.92 -7.78
C VAL A 18 13.07 -1.89 -8.85
N ARG A 19 12.14 -1.44 -9.69
CA ARG A 19 11.78 -2.11 -10.94
C ARG A 19 12.55 -1.47 -12.07
N LEU A 20 13.47 -2.22 -12.65
CA LEU A 20 14.28 -1.82 -13.80
C LEU A 20 13.43 -1.84 -15.07
N MET A 21 13.80 -1.04 -16.07
CA MET A 21 13.09 -0.97 -17.37
C MET A 21 13.21 -2.25 -18.19
N ASP A 22 14.22 -3.08 -17.92
CA ASP A 22 14.37 -4.41 -18.50
C ASP A 22 13.43 -5.46 -17.89
N GLY A 23 12.58 -5.06 -16.93
CA GLY A 23 11.61 -5.92 -16.27
C GLY A 23 12.12 -6.62 -15.01
N ARG A 24 13.42 -6.50 -14.68
CA ARG A 24 13.99 -7.12 -13.48
C ARG A 24 13.71 -6.29 -12.23
N PHE A 25 13.77 -6.97 -11.09
CA PHE A 25 13.73 -6.34 -9.77
C PHE A 25 15.14 -6.32 -9.18
N ALA A 26 15.49 -5.18 -8.58
CA ALA A 26 16.75 -4.99 -7.91
C ALA A 26 16.54 -4.30 -6.56
N ASN A 27 17.42 -4.59 -5.61
CA ASN A 27 17.42 -3.96 -4.31
C ASN A 27 18.49 -2.87 -4.25
N LEU A 28 18.07 -1.65 -3.92
CA LEU A 28 18.97 -0.57 -3.56
C LEU A 28 19.18 -0.62 -2.04
N PRO A 29 20.37 -0.99 -1.54
CA PRO A 29 20.61 -1.08 -0.11
C PRO A 29 20.56 0.30 0.55
N SER A 30 20.17 0.36 1.83
CA SER A 30 20.14 1.62 2.59
C SER A 30 21.53 2.25 2.79
N THR A 31 22.59 1.47 2.59
CA THR A 31 23.99 1.93 2.65
C THR A 31 24.44 2.63 1.38
N ASP A 32 23.65 2.58 0.31
CA ASP A 32 23.98 3.25 -0.94
C ASP A 32 23.95 4.78 -0.75
N PRO A 33 24.98 5.52 -1.24
CA PRO A 33 25.03 6.98 -1.10
C PRO A 33 23.84 7.70 -1.76
N GLY A 34 23.20 7.07 -2.75
CA GLY A 34 22.00 7.55 -3.43
C GLY A 34 20.68 7.28 -2.70
N TYR A 35 20.68 6.45 -1.65
CA TYR A 35 19.46 6.05 -0.94
C TYR A 35 18.64 7.23 -0.41
N GLY A 36 19.30 8.25 0.17
CA GLY A 36 18.63 9.44 0.68
C GLY A 36 17.92 10.25 -0.41
N ARG A 37 18.54 10.37 -1.59
CA ARG A 37 17.95 11.07 -2.75
C ARG A 37 16.73 10.34 -3.28
N VAL A 38 16.82 9.02 -3.41
CA VAL A 38 15.72 8.16 -3.86
C VAL A 38 14.53 8.24 -2.90
N ARG A 39 14.78 8.17 -1.59
CA ARG A 39 13.73 8.26 -0.57
C ARG A 39 13.04 9.62 -0.57
N SER A 40 13.80 10.70 -0.70
CA SER A 40 13.24 12.06 -0.80
C SER A 40 12.37 12.22 -2.04
N ALA A 41 12.84 11.78 -3.21
CA ALA A 41 12.07 11.86 -4.45
C ALA A 41 10.78 11.04 -4.43
N LEU A 42 10.76 9.90 -3.74
CA LEU A 42 9.54 9.10 -3.55
C LEU A 42 8.48 9.80 -2.70
N ALA A 43 8.89 10.65 -1.75
CA ALA A 43 7.96 11.43 -0.95
C ALA A 43 7.29 12.55 -1.78
N HIS A 44 8.00 13.09 -2.77
CA HIS A 44 7.52 14.21 -3.58
C HIS A 44 6.88 13.80 -4.91
N ALA A 45 7.24 12.65 -5.48
CA ALA A 45 6.79 12.22 -6.80
C ALA A 45 6.18 10.82 -6.74
N ARG A 46 5.08 10.62 -7.47
CA ARG A 46 4.32 9.36 -7.44
C ARG A 46 5.11 8.16 -7.97
N LYS A 47 6.12 8.36 -8.85
CA LYS A 47 7.01 7.31 -9.44
C LYS A 47 8.33 7.90 -10.01
N PRO A 48 9.32 8.29 -9.19
CA PRO A 48 10.58 8.81 -9.73
C PRO A 48 11.38 7.70 -10.45
N ARG A 49 11.98 8.06 -11.59
CA ARG A 49 12.86 7.18 -12.38
C ARG A 49 14.31 7.63 -12.20
N PHE A 50 15.18 6.68 -11.90
CA PHE A 50 16.61 6.94 -11.69
C PHE A 50 17.48 6.01 -12.53
N PRO A 51 18.67 6.45 -12.95
CA PRO A 51 19.68 5.58 -13.52
C PRO A 51 20.34 4.72 -12.43
N PHE A 52 20.35 3.41 -12.61
CA PHE A 52 20.97 2.45 -11.71
C PHE A 52 22.03 1.62 -12.43
N VAL A 53 23.16 1.41 -11.78
CA VAL A 53 24.12 0.36 -12.14
C VAL A 53 23.73 -0.90 -11.39
N VAL A 54 23.65 -2.02 -12.09
CA VAL A 54 23.17 -3.28 -11.51
C VAL A 54 24.34 -4.24 -11.39
N SER A 55 24.54 -4.80 -10.21
CA SER A 55 25.47 -5.90 -9.96
C SER A 55 24.72 -7.09 -9.38
N GLU A 56 25.25 -8.29 -9.59
CA GLU A 56 24.73 -9.49 -8.95
C GLU A 56 25.70 -9.90 -7.84
N GLN A 57 25.17 -10.07 -6.63
CA GLN A 57 25.94 -10.49 -5.46
C GLN A 57 25.14 -11.57 -4.74
N ASP A 58 25.76 -12.75 -4.54
CA ASP A 58 25.16 -13.90 -3.84
C ASP A 58 23.78 -14.32 -4.42
N GLY A 59 23.59 -14.18 -5.74
CA GLY A 59 22.35 -14.49 -6.44
C GLY A 59 21.27 -13.40 -6.33
N TRP A 60 21.59 -12.24 -5.75
CA TRP A 60 20.70 -11.09 -5.65
C TRP A 60 21.13 -9.96 -6.57
N LEU A 61 20.16 -9.39 -7.30
CA LEU A 61 20.37 -8.17 -8.07
C LEU A 61 20.41 -6.96 -7.11
N LEU A 62 21.58 -6.34 -7.01
CA LEU A 62 21.77 -5.09 -6.30
C LEU A 62 21.80 -3.92 -7.29
N ALA A 63 21.01 -2.89 -7.00
CA ALA A 63 21.06 -1.63 -7.71
C ALA A 63 21.92 -0.65 -6.91
N GLN A 64 22.81 0.05 -7.60
CA GLN A 64 23.54 1.21 -7.11
C GLN A 64 23.14 2.42 -7.92
N LEU A 65 22.92 3.57 -7.27
CA LEU A 65 22.56 4.78 -8.01
C LEU A 65 23.76 5.25 -8.85
N ALA A 66 23.56 5.47 -10.15
CA ALA A 66 24.60 6.03 -11.00
C ALA A 66 24.79 7.52 -10.67
N LEU A 67 25.67 7.83 -9.71
CA LEU A 67 26.10 9.20 -9.38
C LEU A 67 27.14 9.69 -10.39
N GLY A 68 26.75 9.82 -11.66
CA GLY A 68 27.53 10.54 -12.68
C GLY A 68 26.99 11.96 -12.83
N ASP A 69 27.89 12.93 -13.01
CA ASP A 69 27.60 14.35 -13.26
C ASP A 69 26.56 14.57 -14.39
N GLU A 70 25.38 15.10 -14.02
CA GLU A 70 24.39 15.88 -14.80
C GLU A 70 23.90 15.30 -16.18
N PRO A 71 22.79 15.78 -16.78
CA PRO A 71 22.01 16.96 -16.45
C PRO A 71 20.57 16.69 -16.03
N THR A 72 20.02 17.70 -15.36
CA THR A 72 18.61 18.12 -15.47
C THR A 72 17.88 17.41 -16.62
N ALA A 73 16.85 16.67 -16.26
CA ALA A 73 15.98 15.93 -17.16
C ALA A 73 15.65 16.71 -18.43
N PRO A 74 15.72 16.13 -19.64
CA PRO A 74 14.71 16.48 -20.59
C PRO A 74 13.41 15.94 -20.00
N GLU A 75 12.47 16.84 -19.71
CA GLU A 75 11.05 16.50 -19.65
C GLU A 75 10.67 15.90 -21.01
N LEU A 76 11.03 14.64 -21.23
CA LEU A 76 10.42 13.86 -22.30
C LEU A 76 9.00 13.62 -21.82
N PRO A 77 7.98 14.06 -22.60
CA PRO A 77 6.60 13.93 -22.20
C PRO A 77 6.38 12.48 -21.85
N ALA A 78 5.77 12.25 -20.69
CA ALA A 78 5.33 10.94 -20.27
C ALA A 78 4.68 10.28 -21.49
N GLU A 79 5.38 9.31 -22.07
CA GLU A 79 4.86 8.50 -23.16
C GLU A 79 3.70 7.76 -22.53
N ARG A 80 2.54 8.39 -22.68
CA ARG A 80 1.23 7.84 -22.41
C ARG A 80 1.26 6.51 -23.16
N ALA A 81 1.38 5.42 -22.41
CA ALA A 81 0.68 4.20 -22.78
C ALA A 81 -0.68 4.63 -23.34
N PRO A 82 -1.15 4.09 -24.47
CA PRO A 82 -2.34 4.60 -25.16
C PRO A 82 -3.50 4.61 -24.18
N GLN A 83 -3.70 5.76 -23.55
CA GLN A 83 -4.88 6.07 -22.79
C GLN A 83 -5.88 6.35 -23.89
N THR A 84 -6.68 5.34 -24.22
CA THR A 84 -7.95 5.52 -24.90
C THR A 84 -8.61 6.75 -24.27
N GLN A 85 -8.63 7.84 -25.02
CA GLN A 85 -9.09 9.17 -24.59
C GLN A 85 -10.61 9.23 -24.43
N ALA A 86 -11.26 8.12 -24.03
CA ALA A 86 -12.71 8.03 -23.88
C ALA A 86 -13.19 8.30 -22.44
N ASP A 87 -12.34 8.17 -21.42
CA ASP A 87 -12.80 8.12 -20.02
C ASP A 87 -12.45 9.37 -19.20
N ALA A 88 -12.40 10.53 -19.86
CA ALA A 88 -12.09 11.81 -19.20
C ALA A 88 -13.23 12.35 -18.33
N ASP A 89 -14.47 11.84 -18.48
CA ASP A 89 -15.66 12.35 -17.78
C ASP A 89 -16.28 11.37 -16.76
N SER A 90 -15.75 10.15 -16.62
CA SER A 90 -16.28 9.19 -15.65
C SER A 90 -15.76 9.45 -14.23
N SER A 91 -16.68 9.46 -13.27
CA SER A 91 -16.38 9.66 -11.85
C SER A 91 -15.36 8.62 -11.38
N LEU A 92 -14.58 8.94 -10.34
CA LEU A 92 -13.67 7.98 -9.73
C LEU A 92 -14.41 6.68 -9.32
N ASP A 93 -15.68 6.79 -8.94
CA ASP A 93 -16.54 5.64 -8.62
C ASP A 93 -16.83 4.76 -9.83
N ASP A 94 -17.06 5.35 -11.01
CA ASP A 94 -17.30 4.61 -12.25
C ASP A 94 -16.06 3.82 -12.66
N LYS A 95 -14.87 4.41 -12.49
CA LYS A 95 -13.58 3.75 -12.74
C LYS A 95 -13.32 2.61 -11.77
N ILE A 96 -13.74 2.73 -10.50
CA ILE A 96 -13.67 1.65 -9.52
C ILE A 96 -14.61 0.51 -9.93
N ILE A 97 -15.86 0.82 -10.30
CA ILE A 97 -16.85 -0.17 -10.71
C ILE A 97 -16.39 -0.92 -11.96
N GLU A 98 -15.87 -0.20 -12.96
CA GLU A 98 -15.38 -0.81 -14.19
C GLU A 98 -14.13 -1.67 -13.96
N TYR A 99 -13.22 -1.22 -13.09
CA TYR A 99 -12.09 -2.03 -12.66
C TYR A 99 -12.53 -3.31 -11.93
N LEU A 100 -13.55 -3.24 -11.06
CA LEU A 100 -14.08 -4.41 -10.36
C LEU A 100 -14.73 -5.41 -11.33
N ARG A 101 -15.46 -4.94 -12.35
CA ARG A 101 -16.01 -5.80 -13.41
C ARG A 101 -14.92 -6.46 -14.25
N GLN A 102 -13.84 -5.74 -14.57
CA GLN A 102 -12.71 -6.30 -15.34
C GLN A 102 -11.90 -7.32 -14.55
N THR A 103 -11.90 -7.21 -13.22
CA THR A 103 -11.18 -8.13 -12.32
C THR A 103 -12.05 -9.27 -11.79
N GLU A 104 -13.36 -9.22 -12.04
CA GLU A 104 -14.34 -10.26 -11.68
C GLU A 104 -14.04 -11.61 -12.37
N ASP A 105 -13.55 -11.59 -13.60
CA ASP A 105 -13.17 -12.81 -14.34
C ASP A 105 -11.87 -13.46 -13.84
N TRP A 106 -11.09 -12.75 -13.01
CA TRP A 106 -9.77 -13.19 -12.54
C TRP A 106 -9.79 -13.86 -11.15
N ASP A 107 -10.94 -13.89 -10.45
CA ASP A 107 -11.02 -14.42 -9.09
C ASP A 107 -12.00 -15.59 -8.93
N PRO A 108 -11.57 -16.85 -9.15
CA PRO A 108 -12.36 -18.03 -8.78
C PRO A 108 -12.51 -18.19 -7.24
N ASN A 109 -11.89 -17.32 -6.43
CA ASN A 109 -11.89 -17.33 -4.97
C ASN A 109 -12.41 -16.03 -4.34
N GLY A 110 -13.16 -15.19 -5.07
CA GLY A 110 -13.81 -13.98 -4.54
C GLY A 110 -14.74 -14.24 -3.34
N ALA A 111 -15.02 -15.52 -3.06
CA ALA A 111 -15.69 -16.03 -1.87
C ALA A 111 -14.86 -16.02 -0.57
N ILE A 112 -13.54 -15.76 -0.58
CA ILE A 112 -12.73 -15.78 0.66
C ILE A 112 -13.00 -14.53 1.52
N ALA A 113 -13.41 -13.40 0.92
CA ALA A 113 -13.86 -12.24 1.68
C ALA A 113 -15.19 -12.51 2.41
N SER A 114 -16.09 -13.30 1.82
CA SER A 114 -17.35 -13.74 2.43
C SER A 114 -17.12 -14.79 3.53
N ARG A 115 -16.20 -15.74 3.32
CA ARG A 115 -15.85 -16.76 4.32
C ARG A 115 -15.08 -16.23 5.53
N ALA A 116 -14.35 -15.13 5.38
CA ALA A 116 -13.71 -14.46 6.52
C ALA A 116 -14.73 -13.86 7.51
N GLN A 117 -15.99 -13.66 7.09
CA GLN A 117 -17.08 -13.21 7.97
C GLN A 117 -17.97 -14.35 8.48
N GLU A 118 -18.08 -15.48 7.78
CA GLU A 118 -18.92 -16.62 8.22
C GLU A 118 -18.41 -17.38 9.45
N GLY A 119 -17.16 -17.15 9.88
CA GLY A 119 -16.55 -17.82 11.04
C GLY A 119 -16.33 -16.95 12.29
N LYS A 120 -16.61 -15.64 12.24
CA LYS A 120 -16.46 -14.77 13.41
C LYS A 120 -17.74 -14.80 14.23
N GLU A 121 -17.78 -15.65 15.27
CA GLU A 121 -18.77 -15.52 16.33
C GLU A 121 -18.86 -14.04 16.74
N ALA A 122 -20.09 -13.51 16.81
CA ALA A 122 -20.36 -12.17 17.31
C ALA A 122 -19.52 -11.90 18.56
N PRO A 123 -18.90 -10.72 18.71
CA PRO A 123 -17.97 -10.45 19.79
C PRO A 123 -18.69 -10.69 21.11
N ARG A 124 -18.42 -11.85 21.73
CA ARG A 124 -18.83 -12.12 23.10
C ARG A 124 -18.11 -11.05 23.90
N GLU A 125 -18.86 -10.10 24.46
CA GLU A 125 -18.34 -9.12 25.41
C GLU A 125 -17.61 -9.91 26.51
N ARG A 126 -16.27 -10.03 26.38
CA ARG A 126 -15.40 -10.63 27.40
C ARG A 126 -15.24 -9.61 28.51
N LEU A 127 -16.34 -9.34 29.20
CA LEU A 127 -16.34 -8.54 30.40
C LEU A 127 -15.42 -9.19 31.41
N LEU A 128 -14.56 -8.38 32.01
CA LEU A 128 -13.69 -8.85 33.06
C LEU A 128 -14.54 -9.30 34.26
N PRO A 129 -14.07 -10.23 35.12
CA PRO A 129 -14.87 -10.78 36.21
C PRO A 129 -15.50 -9.72 37.15
N PHE A 130 -14.85 -8.56 37.32
CA PHE A 130 -15.40 -7.46 38.12
C PHE A 130 -16.54 -6.70 37.40
N GLU A 131 -16.48 -6.57 36.08
CA GLU A 131 -17.52 -5.91 35.26
C GLU A 131 -18.78 -6.78 35.18
N MET A 132 -18.62 -8.10 35.12
CA MET A 132 -19.74 -9.04 35.24
C MET A 132 -20.44 -8.92 36.61
N ARG A 133 -19.68 -8.73 37.69
CA ARG A 133 -20.24 -8.57 39.04
C ARG A 133 -21.01 -7.26 39.18
N ALA A 134 -20.51 -6.17 38.60
CA ALA A 134 -21.18 -4.86 38.60
C ALA A 134 -22.52 -4.89 37.84
N ARG A 135 -22.58 -5.53 36.66
CA ARG A 135 -23.83 -5.65 35.88
C ARG A 135 -24.93 -6.43 36.62
N ARG A 136 -24.58 -7.48 37.36
CA ARG A 136 -25.56 -8.23 38.17
C ARG A 136 -26.16 -7.37 39.28
N GLN A 137 -25.33 -6.61 40.00
CA GLN A 137 -25.80 -5.75 41.08
C GLN A 137 -26.74 -4.63 40.61
N TYR A 138 -26.48 -4.03 39.43
CA TYR A 138 -27.39 -3.04 38.87
C TYR A 138 -28.75 -3.64 38.44
N ARG A 139 -28.74 -4.87 37.91
CA ARG A 139 -29.96 -5.54 37.45
C ARG A 139 -30.83 -6.09 38.59
N GLU A 140 -30.20 -6.53 39.68
CA GLU A 140 -30.87 -7.08 40.86
C GLU A 140 -31.22 -6.02 41.91
N SER A 141 -30.77 -4.77 41.73
CA SER A 141 -31.14 -3.68 42.63
C SER A 141 -32.66 -3.42 42.55
N PRO A 142 -33.37 -3.36 43.69
CA PRO A 142 -34.79 -3.04 43.68
C PRO A 142 -34.96 -1.62 43.12
N LYS A 143 -35.68 -1.52 41.99
CA LYS A 143 -36.03 -0.24 41.38
C LYS A 143 -36.70 0.64 42.44
N ARG A 144 -36.13 1.82 42.70
CA ARG A 144 -36.71 2.78 43.65
C ARG A 144 -38.16 3.08 43.24
N PRO A 145 -39.13 3.02 44.17
CA PRO A 145 -40.52 3.34 43.83
C PRO A 145 -40.61 4.82 43.40
N PRO A 146 -41.52 5.15 42.48
CA PRO A 146 -41.67 6.52 41.99
C PRO A 146 -42.04 7.44 43.16
N ARG A 147 -41.26 8.53 43.32
CA ARG A 147 -41.56 9.61 44.27
C ARG A 147 -42.92 10.20 43.93
N LYS A 148 -43.91 10.10 44.83
CA LYS A 148 -45.15 10.87 44.73
C LYS A 148 -44.79 12.36 44.81
N LYS A 149 -45.18 13.12 43.80
CA LYS A 149 -45.12 14.59 43.82
C LYS A 149 -46.30 15.07 44.67
N HIS A 150 -46.01 15.82 45.73
CA HIS A 150 -46.98 16.66 46.43
C HIS A 150 -46.90 18.07 45.84
#